data_AF-A0A7W8JJC0-F1
#
_entry.id   AF-A0A7W8JJC0-F1
#
_cell.length_a   1.000
_cell.length_b   1.000
_cell.length_c   1.000
_cell.angle_alpha   90.00
_cell.angle_beta   90.00
_cell.angle_gamma   90.00
#
_symmetry.space_group_name_H-M   'P 1'
#
loop_
_entity.id
_entity.type
_entity.pdbx_description
1 polymer ?
#
loop_
_entity_poly.entity_id
_entity_poly.type
_entity_poly.pdbx_seq_one_letter_code
_entity_poly.pdbx_strand_id
1 'polypeptide(L)' 'MRLRKVYNCLFENEAEQELLYVHGEDFDGNIIYEYCDGTFQLHKMTKYQLTEKYSRVWISPSKEDL' A
#
# COMPACT_ATOMS: atom_id res chain seq x y z
N MET A 1 8.29 -6.35 11.80
CA MET A 1 9.16 -5.74 10.76
C MET A 1 9.27 -4.24 11.05
N ARG A 2 10.45 -3.61 10.94
CA ARG A 2 10.60 -2.16 11.22
C ARG A 2 10.38 -1.35 9.94
N LEU A 3 9.52 -0.34 9.99
CA LEU A 3 9.23 0.55 8.87
C LEU A 3 10.06 1.85 8.97
N ARG A 4 10.57 2.31 7.82
CA ARG A 4 11.23 3.60 7.64
C ARG A 4 10.21 4.72 7.42
N LYS A 5 9.12 4.44 6.70
CA LYS A 5 8.00 5.37 6.44
C LYS A 5 6.68 4.62 6.54
N VAL A 6 5.63 5.32 6.95
CA VAL A 6 4.27 4.79 7.07
C VAL A 6 3.39 5.52 6.06
N TYR A 7 2.63 4.77 5.26
CA TYR A 7 1.75 5.33 4.23
C TYR A 7 0.27 5.03 4.47
N ASN A 8 -0.08 3.91 5.13
CA ASN A 8 -1.44 3.48 5.51
C ASN A 8 -2.53 3.90 4.51
N CYS A 9 -2.42 3.47 3.26
CA CYS A 9 -3.37 3.85 2.19
C CYS A 9 -3.59 2.74 1.17
N LEU A 10 -4.70 2.84 0.45
CA LEU A 10 -5.11 1.89 -0.58
C LEU A 10 -4.63 2.31 -1.97
N PHE A 11 -4.32 1.29 -2.75
CA PHE A 11 -3.90 1.37 -4.15
C PHE A 11 -4.66 0.33 -4.97
N GLU A 12 -5.03 0.70 -6.20
CA GLU A 12 -5.72 -0.17 -7.16
C GLU A 12 -4.93 -0.30 -8.46
N ASN A 13 -5.04 -1.46 -9.08
CA ASN A 13 -4.65 -1.69 -10.47
C ASN A 13 -5.90 -2.06 -11.25
N GLU A 14 -6.36 -1.14 -12.08
CA GLU A 14 -7.60 -1.30 -12.86
C GLU A 14 -7.49 -2.43 -13.90
N ALA A 15 -6.29 -2.67 -14.45
CA ALA A 15 -6.08 -3.69 -15.47
C ALA A 15 -6.16 -5.11 -14.91
N GLU A 16 -5.63 -5.31 -13.70
CA GLU A 16 -5.64 -6.60 -13.01
C GLU A 16 -6.83 -6.75 -12.05
N GLN A 17 -7.64 -5.69 -11.88
CA GLN A 17 -8.74 -5.59 -10.91
C GLN A 17 -8.28 -5.91 -9.48
N GLU A 18 -7.05 -5.53 -9.15
CA GLU A 18 -6.42 -5.81 -7.87
C GLU A 18 -6.47 -4.60 -6.95
N LEU A 19 -6.68 -4.86 -5.65
CA LEU A 19 -6.64 -3.86 -4.60
C LEU A 19 -5.63 -4.28 -3.52
N LEU A 20 -4.79 -3.34 -3.10
CA LEU A 20 -3.80 -3.57 -2.06
C LEU A 20 -3.68 -2.41 -1.08
N TYR A 21 -3.47 -2.77 0.19
CA TYR A 21 -3.29 -1.84 1.29
C TYR A 21 -1.81 -1.70 1.62
N VAL A 22 -1.27 -0.50 1.44
CA VAL A 22 0.14 -0.20 1.69
C VAL A 22 0.31 0.30 3.12
N HIS A 23 1.06 -0.45 3.93
CA HIS A 23 1.39 -0.07 5.30
C HIS A 23 2.53 0.94 5.35
N GLY A 24 3.58 0.74 4.54
CA GLY A 24 4.76 1.59 4.61
C GLY A 24 5.93 1.12 3.76
N GLU A 25 7.10 1.68 4.03
CA GLU A 25 8.38 1.38 3.37
C GLU A 25 9.37 0.85 4.42
N ASP A 26 10.10 -0.21 4.12
CA ASP A 26 11.15 -0.74 4.99
C ASP A 26 12.50 -0.01 4.82
N PHE A 27 13.50 -0.39 5.61
CA PHE A 27 14.82 0.24 5.55
C PHE A 27 15.59 -0.05 4.26
N ASP A 28 15.24 -1.14 3.58
CA ASP A 28 15.78 -1.54 2.28
C ASP A 28 15.07 -0.83 1.12
N GLY A 29 14.06 0.00 1.40
CA GLY A 29 13.30 0.76 0.40
C GLY A 29 12.19 -0.02 -0.28
N ASN A 30 11.79 -1.19 0.26
CA ASN A 30 10.66 -1.96 -0.25
C ASN A 30 9.35 -1.47 0.37
N ILE A 31 8.32 -1.42 -0.46
CA ILE A 31 6.95 -1.18 -0.05
C ILE A 31 6.38 -2.45 0.57
N ILE A 32 5.79 -2.30 1.75
CA ILE A 32 5.11 -3.36 2.49
C ILE A 32 3.61 -3.16 2.32
N TYR A 33 2.95 -4.18 1.79
CA TYR A 33 1.54 -4.13 1.46
C TYR A 33 0.85 -5.47 1.73
N GLU A 34 -0.47 -5.46 1.82
CA GLU A 34 -1.32 -6.66 1.85
C GLU A 34 -2.34 -6.61 0.71
N TYR A 35 -2.67 -7.78 0.16
CA TYR A 35 -3.77 -7.90 -0.79
C TYR A 35 -5.10 -7.86 -0.04
N CYS A 36 -6.10 -7.21 -0.65
CA CYS A 36 -7.47 -7.22 -0.13
C CYS A 36 -8.23 -8.50 -0.52
N ASP A 37 -7.59 -9.66 -0.33
CA ASP A 37 -8.14 -10.99 -0.67
C ASP A 37 -8.59 -11.80 0.57
N GLY A 38 -8.41 -11.24 1.76
CA GLY A 38 -8.76 -11.86 3.04
C GLY A 38 -7.71 -12.81 3.61
N THR A 39 -6.54 -12.96 2.97
CA THR A 39 -5.46 -13.83 3.45
C THR A 39 -4.55 -13.19 4.50
N PHE A 40 -4.63 -11.86 4.70
CA PHE A 40 -3.82 -11.07 5.62
C PHE A 40 -2.30 -11.30 5.49
N GLN A 41 -1.84 -11.69 4.29
CA GLN A 41 -0.43 -11.89 4.03
C GLN A 41 0.24 -10.57 3.66
N LEU A 42 1.40 -10.32 4.28
CA LEU A 42 2.24 -9.17 3.96
C LEU A 42 3.20 -9.53 2.84
N HIS A 43 3.17 -8.73 1.79
CA HIS A 43 4.02 -8.83 0.63
C HIS A 43 4.96 -7.63 0.54
N LYS A 44 5.96 -7.76 -0.33
CA LYS A 44 6.93 -6.71 -0.61
C LYS A 44 7.01 -6.46 -2.10
N MET A 45 7.08 -5.18 -2.48
CA MET A 45 7.41 -4.78 -3.84
C MET A 45 8.33 -3.56 -3.81
N THR A 46 9.00 -3.30 -4.91
CA THR A 46 9.75 -2.05 -5.07
C THR A 46 8.81 -0.86 -5.21
N LYS A 47 9.28 0.33 -4.85
CA LYS A 47 8.53 1.57 -5.07
C LYS A 47 8.15 1.76 -6.54
N TYR A 48 9.03 1.35 -7.46
CA TYR A 48 8.79 1.42 -8.90
C TYR A 48 7.58 0.58 -9.31
N GLN A 49 7.51 -0.69 -8.88
CA GLN A 49 6.36 -1.57 -9.15
C GLN A 49 5.04 -0.99 -8.64
N LEU A 50 5.06 -0.37 -7.45
CA LEU A 50 3.87 0.28 -6.90
C LEU A 50 3.42 1.43 -7.80
N THR A 51 4.31 2.37 -8.12
CA THR A 51 3.94 3.60 -8.85
C THR A 51 3.74 3.41 -10.35
N GLU A 52 4.27 2.33 -10.94
CA GLU A 52 4.06 1.99 -12.35
C GLU A 52 2.70 1.31 -12.56
N LYS A 53 2.33 0.40 -11.65
CA LYS A 53 1.18 -0.49 -11.85
C LYS A 53 -0.07 -0.10 -11.06
N TYR A 54 0.10 0.61 -9.95
CA TYR A 54 -0.99 0.90 -9.04
C TYR A 54 -1.19 2.40 -8.86
N SER A 55 -2.46 2.80 -8.91
CA SER A 55 -2.91 4.16 -8.64
C SER A 55 -3.45 4.25 -7.23
N ARG A 56 -3.12 5.33 -6.51
CA ARG A 56 -3.62 5.55 -5.14
C ARG A 56 -5.11 5.88 -5.21
N VAL A 57 -5.92 5.09 -4.50
CA VAL A 57 -7.39 5.24 -4.52
C VAL A 57 -7.97 5.92 -3.30
N TRP A 58 -7.16 6.20 -2.27
CA TRP A 58 -7.67 6.82 -1.05
C TRP A 58 -7.01 8.15 -0.69
N ILE A 59 -7.87 9.18 -0.71
CA ILE A 59 -7.75 10.44 0.02
C ILE A 59 -9.02 10.52 0.87
N SER A 60 -8.90 10.31 2.18
CA SER A 60 -9.70 11.08 3.12
C SER A 60 -9.09 11.04 4.52
N PRO A 61 -8.81 12.19 5.16
CA PRO A 61 -8.77 12.26 6.61
C PRO A 61 -10.21 12.05 7.13
N SER A 62 -10.43 11.09 8.00
CA SER A 62 -11.67 11.08 8.78
C SER A 62 -11.66 12.30 9.69
N LYS A 63 -12.82 12.94 9.85
CA LYS A 63 -13.07 14.17 10.62
C LYS A 63 -12.85 14.02 12.15
N GLU A 64 -12.05 13.07 12.60
CA GLU A 64 -11.76 12.82 14.02
C GLU A 64 -10.39 13.34 14.47
N ASP A 65 -9.61 13.94 13.55
CA ASP A 65 -8.37 14.69 13.85
C ASP A 65 -8.62 16.21 14.02
N LEU A 66 -9.77 16.62 14.58
CA LEU A 66 -10.06 17.99 15.04
C LEU A 66 -10.67 18.01 16.44
#